data_AF-A0A5D9C6L3-F1
#
_entry.id   AF-A0A5D9C6L3-F1
#
_cell.length_a   1.000
_cell.length_b   1.000
_cell.length_c   1.000
_cell.angle_alpha   90.00
_cell.angle_beta   90.00
_cell.angle_gamma   90.00
#
_symmetry.space_group_name_H-M   'P 1'
#
loop_
_entity.id
_entity.type
_entity.pdbx_description
1 polymer ?
#
loop_
_entity_poly.entity_id
_entity_poly.type
_entity_poly.pdbx_seq_one_letter_code
_entity_poly.pdbx_strand_id
1 'polypeptide(L)'
;MSAPDRRHAFLRSPPFPQASAEIARVSAPRSFARSTELAVPERDRARLLIDAIVAARIGGAFWAATDDPWFITDDPAPIRAGGHDERGLVAWLRGRDVEWSGPGLFADYGLDGLPDPLERLVHDHLVAGADYRDPFSNRPVAVEAAIELLGFWRSLIDRNRGLAVATGIAGWKRREVEGMLWPGTSGLAFERSARMAVRTASAHHGAIAVWPTKAPAGLDGAAATAGVQLIPVEDGFLRSSGLGSDCHPPHSIILDRRGMHFDPRTPSELELLLADPTTDPVMLARAERLMREIVDAGLSKYASGRAGFDKPVTSKPLVLVTGQVEDDLSVRLGGAGIESNLELLRRARAAEPDAFLIFKPHPDVDAGHRRGRIPDAEILVHADMVIRDIPMAALLDHVARVHVLTSLTGFEALMRGCEVVTHGQPFYAGWGLTRDLGPRIERREGRTLSLMQLVAATLIQYPRYLDPVTKLPCSPELLVARLAAQPVPIETPLTRLRRLQGRARRVLARGWPPRAKVQGTGARA
;
A
#
# COMPACT_ATOMS: atom_id res chain seq x y z
N MET A 1 -6.24 19.47 -46.31
CA MET A 1 -5.80 18.63 -45.17
C MET A 1 -6.52 19.12 -43.92
N SER A 2 -7.64 18.51 -43.57
CA SER A 2 -8.31 18.79 -42.29
C SER A 2 -7.40 18.33 -41.16
N ALA A 3 -7.24 19.17 -40.13
CA ALA A 3 -6.44 18.83 -38.97
C ALA A 3 -6.87 17.46 -38.39
N PRO A 4 -5.94 16.59 -37.98
CA PRO A 4 -6.30 15.35 -37.31
C PRO A 4 -7.15 15.67 -36.08
N ASP A 5 -8.18 14.86 -35.80
CA ASP A 5 -9.02 15.04 -34.62
C ASP A 5 -8.17 14.86 -33.34
N ARG A 6 -7.66 15.99 -32.84
CA ARG A 6 -6.65 16.15 -31.77
C ARG A 6 -7.24 16.00 -30.36
N ARG A 7 -8.39 15.36 -30.18
CA ARG A 7 -9.12 15.48 -28.90
C ARG A 7 -8.34 14.90 -27.72
N HIS A 8 -7.60 13.80 -27.87
CA HIS A 8 -6.79 13.21 -26.80
C HIS A 8 -5.51 12.51 -27.31
N ALA A 9 -4.43 12.54 -26.50
CA ALA A 9 -3.20 11.79 -26.79
C ALA A 9 -3.39 10.27 -26.58
N PHE A 10 -2.66 9.45 -27.32
CA PHE A 10 -2.70 7.98 -27.20
C PHE A 10 -2.21 7.53 -25.80
N LEU A 11 -1.03 8.00 -25.38
CA LEU A 11 -0.54 7.82 -24.01
C LEU A 11 -1.15 8.88 -23.11
N ARG A 12 -2.25 8.55 -22.42
CA ARG A 12 -2.98 9.48 -21.55
C ARG A 12 -3.32 8.86 -20.20
N SER A 13 -3.59 9.72 -19.22
CA SER A 13 -3.87 9.31 -17.85
C SER A 13 -5.26 8.68 -17.71
N PRO A 14 -5.41 7.64 -16.88
CA PRO A 14 -6.73 7.17 -16.48
C PRO A 14 -7.55 8.26 -15.77
N PRO A 15 -8.88 8.25 -15.89
CA PRO A 15 -9.78 9.18 -15.22
C PRO A 15 -9.99 8.81 -13.75
N PHE A 16 -8.92 8.88 -12.95
CA PHE A 16 -9.01 8.56 -11.53
C PHE A 16 -10.09 9.40 -10.83
N PRO A 17 -11.01 8.80 -10.06
CA PRO A 17 -12.18 9.50 -9.52
C PRO A 17 -11.82 10.63 -8.54
N GLN A 18 -10.61 10.62 -8.00
CA GLN A 18 -10.18 11.54 -6.94
C GLN A 18 -9.39 12.75 -7.42
N ALA A 19 -8.95 12.75 -8.68
CA ALA A 19 -8.15 13.81 -9.27
C ALA A 19 -8.87 14.41 -10.49
N SER A 20 -8.71 15.72 -10.71
CA SER A 20 -9.20 16.31 -11.96
C SER A 20 -8.36 15.78 -13.14
N ALA A 21 -8.95 15.79 -14.33
CA ALA A 21 -8.22 15.43 -15.55
C ALA A 21 -6.96 16.29 -15.73
N GLU A 22 -6.99 17.56 -15.32
CA GLU A 22 -5.83 18.45 -15.39
C GLU A 22 -4.69 18.03 -14.44
N ILE A 23 -5.02 17.64 -13.20
CA ILE A 23 -4.04 17.15 -12.23
C ILE A 23 -3.44 15.81 -12.72
N ALA A 24 -4.28 14.89 -13.20
CA ALA A 24 -3.87 13.56 -13.63
C ALA A 24 -3.11 13.56 -14.96
N ARG A 25 -3.33 14.55 -15.83
CA ARG A 25 -2.89 14.54 -17.22
C ARG A 25 -1.37 14.33 -17.33
N VAL A 26 -0.97 13.26 -18.00
CA VAL A 26 0.45 12.92 -18.25
C VAL A 26 0.99 13.50 -19.57
N SER A 27 0.09 13.84 -20.50
CA SER A 27 0.45 14.26 -21.85
C SER A 27 -0.46 15.36 -22.39
N ALA A 28 0.06 16.17 -23.31
CA ALA A 28 -0.70 17.15 -24.07
C ALA A 28 -0.34 17.03 -25.56
N PRO A 29 -1.32 16.92 -26.48
CA PRO A 29 -1.04 16.89 -27.91
C PRO A 29 -0.34 18.18 -28.37
N ARG A 30 0.68 18.03 -29.21
CA ARG A 30 1.42 19.11 -29.88
C ARG A 30 1.25 18.98 -31.40
N SER A 31 1.39 20.08 -32.11
CA SER A 31 1.48 20.03 -33.57
C SER A 31 2.80 19.40 -33.99
N PHE A 32 2.76 18.53 -34.99
CA PHE A 32 3.94 17.90 -35.60
C PHE A 32 3.72 17.83 -37.11
N ALA A 33 4.81 17.62 -37.85
CA ALA A 33 4.78 17.30 -39.28
C ALA A 33 5.02 15.80 -39.44
N ARG A 34 4.33 15.18 -40.39
CA ARG A 34 4.50 13.77 -40.68
C ARG A 34 5.83 13.52 -41.38
N SER A 35 6.62 12.60 -40.84
CA SER A 35 7.91 12.19 -41.36
C SER A 35 7.72 11.27 -42.57
N THR A 36 8.54 11.45 -43.60
CA THR A 36 8.60 10.54 -44.76
C THR A 36 9.64 9.43 -44.57
N GLU A 37 10.66 9.69 -43.75
CA GLU A 37 11.74 8.79 -43.36
C GLU A 37 12.23 9.15 -41.96
N LEU A 38 12.82 8.19 -41.23
CA LEU A 38 13.46 8.41 -39.93
C LEU A 38 14.96 8.16 -40.03
N ALA A 39 15.75 8.94 -39.29
CA ALA A 39 17.14 8.60 -39.02
C ALA A 39 17.23 7.31 -38.17
N VAL A 40 18.35 6.59 -38.26
CA VAL A 40 18.56 5.33 -37.52
C VAL A 40 18.29 5.48 -36.02
N PRO A 41 18.79 6.51 -35.30
CA PRO A 41 18.51 6.66 -33.87
C PRO A 41 17.04 6.91 -33.55
N GLU A 42 16.30 7.60 -34.43
CA GLU A 42 14.87 7.86 -34.25
C GLU A 42 14.05 6.58 -34.43
N ARG A 43 14.39 5.78 -35.44
CA ARG A 43 13.80 4.46 -35.69
C ARG A 43 14.06 3.50 -34.51
N ASP A 44 15.30 3.44 -34.04
CA ASP A 44 15.67 2.56 -32.92
C ASP A 44 14.97 2.97 -31.62
N ARG A 45 14.89 4.28 -31.35
CA ARG A 45 14.11 4.79 -30.22
C ARG A 45 12.63 4.45 -30.34
N ALA A 46 12.03 4.62 -31.52
CA ALA A 46 10.63 4.26 -31.74
C ALA A 46 10.35 2.78 -31.45
N ARG A 47 11.25 1.88 -31.86
CA ARG A 47 11.15 0.44 -31.55
C ARG A 47 11.20 0.16 -30.05
N LEU A 48 12.12 0.78 -29.32
CA LEU A 48 12.18 0.65 -27.86
C LEU A 48 10.90 1.16 -27.18
N LEU A 49 10.30 2.24 -27.68
CA LEU A 49 9.03 2.75 -27.17
C LEU A 49 7.88 1.79 -27.47
N ILE A 50 7.84 1.18 -28.66
CA ILE A 50 6.86 0.14 -29.02
C ILE A 50 6.96 -1.01 -28.03
N ASP A 51 8.16 -1.56 -27.83
CA ASP A 51 8.40 -2.68 -26.92
C ASP A 51 7.96 -2.35 -25.49
N ALA A 52 8.30 -1.16 -25.00
CA ALA A 52 7.92 -0.71 -23.66
C ALA A 52 6.40 -0.54 -23.51
N ILE A 53 5.72 0.02 -24.52
CA ILE A 53 4.27 0.19 -24.53
C ILE A 53 3.56 -1.17 -24.56
N VAL A 54 4.04 -2.11 -25.39
CA VAL A 54 3.49 -3.46 -25.53
C VAL A 54 3.71 -4.27 -24.24
N ALA A 55 4.91 -4.21 -23.67
CA ALA A 55 5.23 -4.88 -22.41
C ALA A 55 4.36 -4.36 -21.26
N ALA A 56 4.16 -3.03 -21.19
CA ALA A 56 3.33 -2.41 -20.16
C ALA A 56 1.81 -2.50 -20.43
N ARG A 57 1.38 -2.81 -21.66
CA ARG A 57 -0.02 -2.84 -22.11
C ARG A 57 -0.77 -1.53 -21.82
N ILE A 58 -0.19 -0.42 -22.26
CA ILE A 58 -0.68 0.95 -22.00
C ILE A 58 -0.97 1.72 -23.29
N GLY A 59 -1.71 2.83 -23.17
CA GLY A 59 -2.14 3.61 -24.32
C GLY A 59 -3.56 3.27 -24.74
N GLY A 60 -4.22 4.25 -25.33
CA GLY A 60 -5.67 4.24 -25.45
C GLY A 60 -6.36 4.27 -24.09
N ALA A 61 -7.54 3.67 -24.00
CA ALA A 61 -8.30 3.54 -22.76
C ALA A 61 -7.96 2.26 -21.98
N PHE A 62 -6.67 1.96 -21.78
CA PHE A 62 -6.19 0.71 -21.14
C PHE A 62 -6.78 0.43 -19.75
N TRP A 63 -7.28 1.45 -19.06
CA TRP A 63 -7.92 1.31 -17.76
C TRP A 63 -9.34 0.74 -17.86
N ALA A 64 -10.00 0.81 -19.01
CA ALA A 64 -11.38 0.39 -19.16
C ALA A 64 -11.57 -1.08 -18.73
N ALA A 65 -12.71 -1.42 -18.13
CA ALA A 65 -12.99 -2.78 -17.70
C ALA A 65 -13.38 -3.71 -18.86
N THR A 66 -14.19 -3.20 -19.78
CA THR A 66 -14.75 -3.95 -20.91
C THR A 66 -14.12 -3.56 -22.24
N ASP A 67 -13.72 -2.29 -22.37
CA ASP A 67 -13.25 -1.70 -23.62
C ASP A 67 -11.74 -1.47 -23.64
N ASP A 68 -10.99 -2.21 -22.81
CA ASP A 68 -9.53 -2.17 -22.83
C ASP A 68 -9.03 -2.68 -24.18
N PRO A 69 -8.41 -1.83 -25.01
CA PRO A 69 -7.94 -2.25 -26.33
C PRO A 69 -6.89 -3.36 -26.26
N TRP A 70 -6.18 -3.50 -25.13
CA TRP A 70 -5.18 -4.54 -24.95
C TRP A 70 -5.77 -5.93 -24.75
N PHE A 71 -6.96 -6.05 -24.14
CA PHE A 71 -7.66 -7.33 -24.01
C PHE A 71 -8.46 -7.69 -25.26
N ILE A 72 -9.08 -6.70 -25.91
CA ILE A 72 -9.81 -6.91 -27.17
C ILE A 72 -8.87 -7.45 -28.25
N THR A 73 -7.61 -7.02 -28.23
CA THR A 73 -6.59 -7.40 -29.20
C THR A 73 -5.80 -8.66 -28.83
N ASP A 74 -6.24 -9.45 -27.83
CA ASP A 74 -5.61 -10.73 -27.49
C ASP A 74 -6.00 -11.88 -28.45
N ASP A 75 -7.16 -11.81 -29.12
CA ASP A 75 -7.61 -12.81 -30.11
C ASP A 75 -6.75 -12.74 -31.39
N PRO A 76 -6.16 -13.83 -31.92
CA PRO A 76 -5.28 -13.82 -33.09
C PRO A 76 -5.92 -13.40 -34.43
N ALA A 77 -7.25 -13.31 -34.56
CA ALA A 77 -7.93 -12.94 -35.81
C ALA A 77 -7.63 -11.49 -36.28
N PRO A 78 -7.51 -11.22 -37.60
CA PRO A 78 -7.28 -9.88 -38.12
C PRO A 78 -8.27 -8.85 -37.57
N ILE A 79 -7.77 -7.67 -37.18
CA ILE A 79 -8.61 -6.64 -36.57
C ILE A 79 -9.08 -5.66 -37.63
N ARG A 80 -10.40 -5.53 -37.76
CA ARG A 80 -11.04 -4.47 -38.55
C ARG A 80 -11.21 -3.23 -37.70
N ALA A 81 -10.60 -2.13 -38.12
CA ALA A 81 -10.56 -0.89 -37.35
C ALA A 81 -10.72 0.33 -38.26
N GLY A 82 -11.38 1.39 -37.77
CA GLY A 82 -11.40 2.68 -38.46
C GLY A 82 -10.02 3.35 -38.44
N GLY A 83 -9.73 4.27 -39.37
CA GLY A 83 -8.39 4.85 -39.49
C GLY A 83 -7.88 5.67 -38.29
N HIS A 84 -8.76 6.03 -37.36
CA HIS A 84 -8.45 6.71 -36.10
C HIS A 84 -8.62 5.82 -34.86
N ASP A 85 -8.93 4.54 -35.04
CA ASP A 85 -9.31 3.65 -33.95
C ASP A 85 -8.07 3.13 -33.21
N GLU A 86 -8.00 3.43 -31.92
CA GLU A 86 -6.88 3.05 -31.06
C GLU A 86 -6.75 1.53 -30.89
N ARG A 87 -7.82 0.75 -31.12
CA ARG A 87 -7.76 -0.72 -31.12
C ARG A 87 -6.91 -1.22 -32.29
N GLY A 88 -7.03 -0.57 -33.45
CA GLY A 88 -6.18 -0.83 -34.61
C GLY A 88 -4.73 -0.48 -34.32
N LEU A 89 -4.46 0.67 -33.68
CA LEU A 89 -3.09 1.03 -33.30
C LEU A 89 -2.49 0.02 -32.30
N VAL A 90 -3.23 -0.39 -31.27
CA VAL A 90 -2.76 -1.40 -30.29
C VAL A 90 -2.49 -2.74 -30.98
N ALA A 91 -3.35 -3.19 -31.90
CA ALA A 91 -3.09 -4.38 -32.70
C ALA A 91 -1.79 -4.26 -33.50
N TRP A 92 -1.59 -3.12 -34.16
CA TRP A 92 -0.42 -2.88 -34.99
C TRP A 92 0.88 -2.81 -34.18
N LEU A 93 0.86 -2.16 -33.01
CA LEU A 93 1.96 -2.14 -32.04
C LEU A 93 2.39 -3.55 -31.62
N ARG A 94 1.45 -4.48 -31.54
CA ARG A 94 1.70 -5.90 -31.20
C ARG A 94 2.18 -6.73 -32.40
N GLY A 95 2.44 -6.10 -33.55
CA GLY A 95 2.85 -6.78 -34.78
C GLY A 95 1.72 -7.54 -35.47
N ARG A 96 0.47 -7.12 -35.29
CA ARG A 96 -0.70 -7.78 -35.88
C ARG A 96 -1.21 -7.04 -37.11
N ASP A 97 -1.76 -7.80 -38.05
CA ASP A 97 -2.39 -7.24 -39.24
C ASP A 97 -3.69 -6.50 -38.90
N VAL A 98 -3.85 -5.31 -39.48
CA VAL A 98 -5.02 -4.45 -39.29
C VAL A 98 -5.66 -4.16 -40.64
N GLU A 99 -6.93 -4.54 -40.77
CA GLU A 99 -7.77 -4.17 -41.91
C GLU A 99 -8.40 -2.79 -41.63
N TRP A 100 -7.74 -1.74 -42.12
CA TRP A 100 -8.22 -0.36 -41.99
C TRP A 100 -9.44 -0.13 -42.89
N SER A 101 -10.58 0.25 -42.30
CA SER A 101 -11.83 0.47 -43.04
C SER A 101 -11.94 1.83 -43.74
N GLY A 102 -10.93 2.70 -43.57
CA GLY A 102 -10.85 4.02 -44.20
C GLY A 102 -9.60 4.81 -43.77
N PRO A 103 -9.36 5.99 -44.37
CA PRO A 103 -8.24 6.85 -44.00
C PRO A 103 -8.37 7.35 -42.55
N GLY A 104 -7.25 7.78 -41.98
CA GLY A 104 -7.22 8.37 -40.65
C GLY A 104 -5.84 8.33 -40.01
N LEU A 105 -5.78 8.84 -38.78
CA LEU A 105 -4.54 9.14 -38.06
C LEU A 105 -3.50 8.01 -38.08
N PHE A 106 -3.97 6.77 -37.94
CA PHE A 106 -3.14 5.57 -37.88
C PHE A 106 -3.07 4.88 -39.24
N ALA A 107 -4.23 4.70 -39.90
CA ALA A 107 -4.32 4.06 -41.21
C ALA A 107 -3.46 4.76 -42.26
N ASP A 108 -3.37 6.09 -42.21
CA ASP A 108 -2.62 6.85 -43.21
C ASP A 108 -1.14 6.45 -43.24
N TYR A 109 -0.53 6.08 -42.10
CA TYR A 109 0.84 5.54 -42.04
C TYR A 109 0.94 4.14 -42.62
N GLY A 110 -0.05 3.28 -42.36
CA GLY A 110 -0.05 1.91 -42.90
C GLY A 110 -0.29 1.85 -44.41
N LEU A 111 -0.92 2.89 -44.98
CA LEU A 111 -1.38 2.93 -46.37
C LEU A 111 -0.53 3.81 -47.30
N ASP A 112 0.52 4.50 -46.81
CA ASP A 112 1.30 5.45 -47.62
C ASP A 112 2.41 4.81 -48.48
N GLY A 113 2.70 3.52 -48.27
CA GLY A 113 3.75 2.79 -49.00
C GLY A 113 5.18 3.18 -48.65
N LEU A 114 5.40 3.98 -47.61
CA LEU A 114 6.72 4.42 -47.16
C LEU A 114 7.28 3.47 -46.07
N PRO A 115 8.62 3.37 -45.92
CA PRO A 115 9.24 2.44 -44.99
C PRO A 115 8.94 2.77 -43.51
N ASP A 116 9.11 1.77 -42.64
CA ASP A 116 8.95 1.90 -41.18
C ASP A 116 7.68 2.65 -40.74
N PRO A 117 6.49 2.26 -41.26
CA PRO A 117 5.27 3.04 -41.05
C PRO A 117 4.86 3.14 -39.57
N LEU A 118 5.09 2.08 -38.79
CA LEU A 118 4.77 2.06 -37.37
C LEU A 118 5.77 2.90 -36.56
N GLU A 119 7.07 2.79 -36.84
CA GLU A 119 8.09 3.61 -36.18
C GLU A 119 7.90 5.10 -36.48
N ARG A 120 7.55 5.47 -37.73
CA ARG A 120 7.19 6.85 -38.08
C ARG A 120 5.97 7.34 -37.31
N LEU A 121 4.91 6.53 -37.23
CA LEU A 121 3.74 6.87 -36.44
C LEU A 121 4.12 7.11 -34.97
N VAL A 122 4.89 6.20 -34.36
CA VAL A 122 5.30 6.33 -32.95
C VAL A 122 6.18 7.56 -32.74
N HIS A 123 7.16 7.79 -33.61
CA HIS A 123 8.00 8.98 -33.54
C HIS A 123 7.17 10.27 -33.66
N ASP A 124 6.36 10.37 -34.71
CA ASP A 124 5.62 11.59 -35.02
C ASP A 124 4.55 11.89 -33.96
N HIS A 125 3.86 10.86 -33.45
CA HIS A 125 2.78 11.03 -32.48
C HIS A 125 3.24 11.10 -31.03
N LEU A 126 4.21 10.27 -30.64
CA LEU A 126 4.61 10.12 -29.23
C LEU A 126 5.92 10.84 -28.91
N VAL A 127 6.74 11.19 -29.90
CA VAL A 127 8.00 11.94 -29.65
C VAL A 127 7.85 13.39 -30.10
N ALA A 128 7.42 13.62 -31.34
CA ALA A 128 7.27 14.96 -31.88
C ALA A 128 5.91 15.60 -31.57
N GLY A 129 4.87 14.79 -31.42
CA GLY A 129 3.46 15.20 -31.36
C GLY A 129 2.86 15.28 -29.96
N ALA A 130 3.64 15.15 -28.90
CA ALA A 130 3.15 15.24 -27.53
C ALA A 130 4.20 15.83 -26.57
N ASP A 131 3.73 16.66 -25.63
CA ASP A 131 4.50 17.06 -24.46
C ASP A 131 4.10 16.19 -23.27
N TYR A 132 5.07 15.72 -22.49
CA TYR A 132 4.86 14.88 -21.31
C TYR A 132 5.25 15.60 -20.03
N ARG A 133 4.52 15.32 -18.95
CA ARG A 133 4.88 15.80 -17.61
C ARG A 133 4.59 14.76 -16.54
N ASP A 134 5.38 14.84 -15.48
CA ASP A 134 5.09 14.15 -14.23
C ASP A 134 3.90 14.85 -13.52
N PRO A 135 2.75 14.17 -13.30
CA PRO A 135 1.60 14.78 -12.66
C PRO A 135 1.83 15.13 -11.18
N PHE A 136 2.84 14.57 -10.52
CA PHE A 136 3.12 14.81 -9.10
C PHE A 136 3.94 16.08 -8.85
N SER A 137 4.86 16.41 -9.77
CA SER A 137 5.73 17.60 -9.70
C SER A 137 5.38 18.68 -10.73
N ASN A 138 4.53 18.35 -11.72
CA ASN A 138 4.19 19.17 -12.88
C ASN A 138 5.40 19.56 -13.75
N ARG A 139 6.54 18.84 -13.62
CA ARG A 139 7.75 19.08 -14.43
C ARG A 139 7.69 18.31 -15.75
N PRO A 140 8.26 18.86 -16.85
CA PRO A 140 8.41 18.11 -18.10
C PRO A 140 9.23 16.84 -17.90
N VAL A 141 8.82 15.76 -18.56
CA VAL A 141 9.54 14.48 -18.57
C VAL A 141 9.63 13.94 -19.99
N ALA A 142 10.52 12.96 -20.20
CA ALA A 142 10.57 12.22 -21.45
C ALA A 142 9.41 11.21 -21.55
N VAL A 143 9.08 10.77 -22.77
CA VAL A 143 8.00 9.80 -23.03
C VAL A 143 8.22 8.48 -22.30
N GLU A 144 9.48 8.08 -22.11
CA GLU A 144 9.89 6.87 -21.38
C GLU A 144 9.39 6.89 -19.93
N ALA A 145 9.54 8.01 -19.23
CA ALA A 145 9.05 8.18 -17.86
C ALA A 145 7.51 8.17 -17.80
N ALA A 146 6.83 8.68 -18.83
CA ALA A 146 5.38 8.59 -18.92
C ALA A 146 4.90 7.15 -19.14
N ILE A 147 5.62 6.37 -19.96
CA ILE A 147 5.35 4.93 -20.18
C ILE A 147 5.50 4.16 -18.86
N GLU A 148 6.58 4.39 -18.12
CA GLU A 148 6.79 3.75 -16.81
C GLU A 148 5.67 4.07 -15.81
N LEU A 149 5.25 5.33 -15.72
CA LEU A 149 4.16 5.75 -14.83
C LEU A 149 2.81 5.13 -15.24
N LEU A 150 2.50 5.13 -16.53
CA LEU A 150 1.27 4.51 -17.04
C LEU A 150 1.28 2.99 -16.82
N GLY A 151 2.44 2.33 -16.97
CA GLY A 151 2.61 0.89 -16.70
C GLY A 151 2.43 0.55 -15.23
N PHE A 152 2.91 1.42 -14.33
CA PHE A 152 2.63 1.34 -12.90
C PHE A 152 1.12 1.43 -12.62
N TRP A 153 0.43 2.41 -13.19
CA TRP A 153 -1.01 2.56 -13.02
C TRP A 153 -1.81 1.40 -13.63
N ARG A 154 -1.38 0.87 -14.79
CA ARG A 154 -1.94 -0.35 -15.39
C ARG A 154 -1.88 -1.52 -14.41
N SER A 155 -0.68 -1.79 -13.88
CA SER A 155 -0.45 -2.88 -12.92
C SER A 155 -1.33 -2.75 -11.67
N LEU A 156 -1.49 -1.53 -11.17
CA LEU A 156 -2.36 -1.26 -10.02
C LEU A 156 -3.84 -1.51 -10.34
N ILE A 157 -4.33 -0.99 -11.47
CA ILE A 157 -5.72 -1.16 -11.90
C ILE A 157 -6.03 -2.65 -12.11
N ASP A 158 -5.13 -3.38 -12.77
CA ASP A 158 -5.29 -4.83 -12.99
C ASP A 158 -5.40 -5.61 -11.68
N ARG A 159 -4.60 -5.27 -10.66
CA ARG A 159 -4.70 -5.88 -9.32
C ARG A 159 -6.05 -5.58 -8.61
N ASN A 160 -6.74 -4.51 -9.01
CA ASN A 160 -8.03 -4.12 -8.48
C ASN A 160 -9.21 -4.67 -9.30
N ARG A 161 -9.00 -5.16 -10.53
CA ARG A 161 -10.07 -5.70 -11.38
C ARG A 161 -10.83 -6.83 -10.68
N GLY A 162 -12.13 -6.90 -10.95
CA GLY A 162 -13.05 -7.82 -10.30
C GLY A 162 -13.57 -7.34 -8.94
N LEU A 163 -13.11 -6.20 -8.40
CA LEU A 163 -13.79 -5.55 -7.28
C LEU A 163 -15.09 -4.88 -7.77
N ALA A 164 -16.22 -5.21 -7.14
CA ALA A 164 -17.51 -4.61 -7.44
C ALA A 164 -17.93 -3.58 -6.39
N VAL A 165 -17.62 -3.85 -5.11
CA VAL A 165 -18.13 -3.05 -3.98
C VAL A 165 -17.19 -3.13 -2.80
N ALA A 166 -17.21 -2.07 -1.99
CA ALA A 166 -16.48 -1.93 -0.74
C ALA A 166 -17.46 -1.82 0.45
N THR A 167 -17.13 -2.43 1.59
CA THR A 167 -17.90 -2.31 2.83
C THR A 167 -17.00 -2.25 4.07
N GLY A 168 -17.58 -1.86 5.22
CA GLY A 168 -16.83 -1.62 6.47
C GLY A 168 -15.93 -0.37 6.45
N ILE A 169 -15.94 0.43 5.37
CA ILE A 169 -15.09 1.62 5.27
C ILE A 169 -15.87 2.86 5.75
N ALA A 170 -15.34 3.50 6.80
CA ALA A 170 -15.88 4.73 7.37
C ALA A 170 -16.00 5.82 6.31
N GLY A 171 -17.08 6.61 6.33
CA GLY A 171 -17.41 7.60 5.28
C GLY A 171 -16.26 8.54 4.92
N TRP A 172 -15.52 9.01 5.93
CA TRP A 172 -14.39 9.92 5.75
C TRP A 172 -13.13 9.29 5.12
N LYS A 173 -13.02 7.95 5.06
CA LYS A 173 -11.92 7.23 4.38
C LYS A 173 -12.24 6.84 2.95
N ARG A 174 -13.53 6.87 2.55
CA ARG A 174 -13.99 6.26 1.29
C ARG A 174 -13.30 6.86 0.08
N ARG A 175 -13.09 8.18 0.11
CA ARG A 175 -12.46 8.93 -0.96
C ARG A 175 -11.04 8.40 -1.26
N GLU A 176 -10.19 8.34 -0.25
CA GLU A 176 -8.81 7.88 -0.41
C GLU A 176 -8.73 6.38 -0.69
N VAL A 177 -9.57 5.56 -0.05
CA VAL A 177 -9.63 4.13 -0.30
C VAL A 177 -10.08 3.83 -1.75
N GLU A 178 -11.06 4.56 -2.28
CA GLU A 178 -11.47 4.43 -3.67
C GLU A 178 -10.32 4.76 -4.62
N GLY A 179 -9.55 5.82 -4.36
CA GLY A 179 -8.39 6.16 -5.18
C GLY A 179 -7.38 5.01 -5.31
N MET A 180 -7.17 4.24 -4.24
CA MET A 180 -6.26 3.10 -4.23
C MET A 180 -6.89 1.79 -4.75
N LEU A 181 -8.21 1.62 -4.62
CA LEU A 181 -8.94 0.41 -5.02
C LEU A 181 -9.68 0.54 -6.35
N TRP A 182 -9.54 1.66 -7.05
CA TRP A 182 -10.26 1.90 -8.30
C TRP A 182 -9.92 0.81 -9.35
N PRO A 183 -10.92 0.08 -9.87
CA PRO A 183 -10.71 -1.07 -10.75
C PRO A 183 -10.80 -0.72 -12.24
N GLY A 184 -10.82 0.57 -12.60
CA GLY A 184 -10.90 1.01 -14.00
C GLY A 184 -12.31 1.22 -14.56
N THR A 185 -13.34 1.19 -13.71
CA THR A 185 -14.77 1.39 -14.05
C THR A 185 -15.26 2.79 -13.65
N SER A 186 -16.57 3.05 -13.76
CA SER A 186 -17.23 4.30 -13.32
C SER A 186 -17.18 4.58 -11.81
N GLY A 187 -16.42 3.81 -11.02
CA GLY A 187 -16.18 4.01 -9.59
C GLY A 187 -16.30 2.70 -8.80
N LEU A 188 -15.97 2.75 -7.50
CA LEU A 188 -16.16 1.63 -6.58
C LEU A 188 -17.39 1.90 -5.69
N ALA A 189 -18.39 1.02 -5.72
CA ALA A 189 -19.57 1.18 -4.87
C ALA A 189 -19.22 1.02 -3.38
N PHE A 190 -19.91 1.74 -2.49
CA PHE A 190 -19.69 1.64 -1.03
C PHE A 190 -20.98 1.34 -0.26
N GLU A 191 -21.12 0.09 0.17
CA GLU A 191 -22.32 -0.40 0.83
C GLU A 191 -22.18 -0.49 2.35
N ARG A 192 -23.26 -0.19 3.07
CA ARG A 192 -23.29 -0.18 4.56
C ARG A 192 -23.84 -1.47 5.17
N SER A 193 -24.57 -2.27 4.40
CA SER A 193 -25.21 -3.50 4.89
C SER A 193 -24.70 -4.72 4.13
N ALA A 194 -24.67 -5.88 4.81
CA ALA A 194 -24.29 -7.15 4.21
C ALA A 194 -25.17 -7.48 2.99
N ARG A 195 -26.50 -7.32 3.12
CA ARG A 195 -27.46 -7.61 2.05
C ARG A 195 -27.20 -6.78 0.79
N MET A 196 -26.88 -5.49 0.94
CA MET A 196 -26.61 -4.64 -0.22
C MET A 196 -25.25 -4.92 -0.83
N ALA A 197 -24.20 -5.08 -0.01
CA ALA A 197 -22.87 -5.43 -0.50
C ALA A 197 -22.91 -6.73 -1.34
N VAL A 198 -23.54 -7.78 -0.83
CA VAL A 198 -23.67 -9.05 -1.57
C VAL A 198 -24.48 -8.88 -2.85
N ARG A 199 -25.61 -8.16 -2.81
CA ARG A 199 -26.43 -7.92 -4.01
C ARG A 199 -25.66 -7.20 -5.11
N THR A 200 -24.95 -6.12 -4.76
CA THR A 200 -24.15 -5.35 -5.71
C THR A 200 -23.02 -6.21 -6.27
N ALA A 201 -22.32 -6.97 -5.42
CA ALA A 201 -21.26 -7.87 -5.86
C ALA A 201 -21.76 -8.94 -6.83
N SER A 202 -22.88 -9.61 -6.53
CA SER A 202 -23.49 -10.61 -7.41
C SER A 202 -23.97 -10.01 -8.74
N ALA A 203 -24.57 -8.82 -8.72
CA ALA A 203 -25.06 -8.15 -9.94
C ALA A 203 -23.93 -7.77 -10.91
N HIS A 204 -22.72 -7.54 -10.39
CA HIS A 204 -21.53 -7.22 -11.18
C HIS A 204 -20.56 -8.39 -11.33
N HIS A 205 -20.93 -9.60 -10.89
CA HIS A 205 -20.05 -10.78 -10.88
C HIS A 205 -18.66 -10.50 -10.28
N GLY A 206 -18.61 -9.69 -9.21
CA GLY A 206 -17.37 -9.24 -8.60
C GLY A 206 -17.28 -9.56 -7.11
N ALA A 207 -16.13 -9.21 -6.53
CA ALA A 207 -15.81 -9.42 -5.13
C ALA A 207 -16.11 -8.18 -4.27
N ILE A 208 -16.18 -8.41 -2.95
CA ILE A 208 -16.37 -7.37 -1.93
C ILE A 208 -15.04 -7.07 -1.26
N ALA A 209 -14.54 -5.83 -1.38
CA ALA A 209 -13.47 -5.33 -0.52
C ALA A 209 -14.04 -5.01 0.88
N VAL A 210 -13.50 -5.59 1.93
CA VAL A 210 -14.04 -5.46 3.30
C VAL A 210 -12.99 -5.00 4.29
N TRP A 211 -13.28 -3.97 5.07
CA TRP A 211 -12.49 -3.65 6.26
C TRP A 211 -12.96 -4.52 7.44
N PRO A 212 -12.21 -5.57 7.87
CA PRO A 212 -12.78 -6.63 8.72
C PRO A 212 -13.30 -6.14 10.06
N THR A 213 -12.58 -5.21 10.71
CA THR A 213 -12.95 -4.67 12.03
C THR A 213 -14.25 -3.84 12.04
N LYS A 214 -14.80 -3.53 10.86
CA LYS A 214 -16.02 -2.75 10.66
C LYS A 214 -16.99 -3.44 9.69
N ALA A 215 -16.78 -4.73 9.40
CA ALA A 215 -17.66 -5.49 8.54
C ALA A 215 -19.10 -5.50 9.09
N PRO A 216 -20.13 -5.33 8.23
CA PRO A 216 -21.53 -5.48 8.65
C PRO A 216 -21.80 -6.88 9.22
N ALA A 217 -22.67 -6.95 10.23
CA ALA A 217 -23.06 -8.22 10.81
C ALA A 217 -23.69 -9.16 9.76
N GLY A 218 -23.32 -10.44 9.82
CA GLY A 218 -23.81 -11.48 8.89
C GLY A 218 -23.21 -11.43 7.49
N LEU A 219 -22.21 -10.58 7.22
CA LEU A 219 -21.58 -10.48 5.89
C LEU A 219 -20.96 -11.81 5.45
N ASP A 220 -20.19 -12.49 6.31
CA ASP A 220 -19.50 -13.73 5.96
C ASP A 220 -20.48 -14.82 5.50
N GLY A 221 -21.56 -15.02 6.27
CA GLY A 221 -22.60 -15.98 5.93
C GLY A 221 -23.35 -15.62 4.64
N ALA A 222 -23.73 -14.36 4.48
CA ALA A 222 -24.44 -13.90 3.28
C ALA A 222 -23.57 -14.02 2.01
N ALA A 223 -22.28 -13.69 2.11
CA ALA A 223 -21.34 -13.81 1.01
C ALA A 223 -21.09 -15.27 0.64
N ALA A 224 -20.92 -16.15 1.63
CA ALA A 224 -20.76 -17.58 1.42
C ALA A 224 -21.99 -18.20 0.73
N THR A 225 -23.21 -17.87 1.18
CA THR A 225 -24.46 -18.36 0.54
C THR A 225 -24.59 -17.90 -0.91
N ALA A 226 -24.11 -16.70 -1.24
CA ALA A 226 -24.18 -16.13 -2.58
C ALA A 226 -22.97 -16.47 -3.47
N GLY A 227 -21.98 -17.22 -2.98
CA GLY A 227 -20.75 -17.51 -3.71
C GLY A 227 -19.89 -16.26 -4.00
N VAL A 228 -20.03 -15.21 -3.19
CA VAL A 228 -19.31 -13.94 -3.37
C VAL A 228 -18.03 -13.94 -2.54
N GLN A 229 -16.90 -13.62 -3.17
CA GLN A 229 -15.61 -13.53 -2.49
C GLN A 229 -15.54 -12.26 -1.61
N LEU A 230 -15.08 -12.43 -0.38
CA LEU A 230 -14.67 -11.34 0.51
C LEU A 230 -13.15 -11.17 0.45
N ILE A 231 -12.70 -9.94 0.21
CA ILE A 231 -11.28 -9.60 0.12
C ILE A 231 -10.96 -8.57 1.21
N PRO A 232 -10.21 -8.93 2.26
CA PRO A 232 -9.92 -8.02 3.35
C PRO A 232 -9.02 -6.85 2.92
N VAL A 233 -9.31 -5.68 3.49
CA VAL A 233 -8.55 -4.43 3.36
C VAL A 233 -8.02 -4.02 4.73
N GLU A 234 -6.79 -3.54 4.77
CA GLU A 234 -6.16 -3.01 5.98
C GLU A 234 -5.32 -1.77 5.69
N ASP A 235 -4.96 -1.01 6.73
CA ASP A 235 -3.97 0.06 6.61
C ASP A 235 -2.61 -0.53 6.16
N GLY A 236 -1.91 0.18 5.27
CA GLY A 236 -0.56 -0.19 4.87
C GLY A 236 0.49 0.03 5.96
N PHE A 237 1.72 -0.46 5.71
CA PHE A 237 2.83 -0.36 6.66
C PHE A 237 3.36 1.08 6.81
N LEU A 238 3.28 1.88 5.74
CA LEU A 238 3.55 3.32 5.74
C LEU A 238 2.22 4.06 5.60
N ARG A 239 1.65 4.57 6.69
CA ARG A 239 0.25 5.01 6.70
C ARG A 239 0.07 6.52 6.50
N SER A 240 0.61 7.33 7.42
CA SER A 240 0.40 8.79 7.49
C SER A 240 1.28 9.44 8.56
N SER A 241 1.53 10.74 8.45
CA SER A 241 1.90 11.59 9.59
C SER A 241 0.67 11.69 10.50
N GLY A 242 0.65 10.99 11.63
CA GLY A 242 -0.47 10.98 12.59
C GLY A 242 -1.25 9.68 12.66
N LEU A 243 -1.97 9.49 13.77
CA LEU A 243 -2.73 8.27 14.08
C LEU A 243 -4.05 8.19 13.29
N GLY A 244 -4.44 6.97 12.89
CA GLY A 244 -5.74 6.73 12.28
C GLY A 244 -6.93 7.00 13.22
N SER A 245 -6.72 6.89 14.54
CA SER A 245 -7.70 7.23 15.58
C SER A 245 -8.04 8.73 15.63
N ASP A 246 -7.15 9.58 15.11
CA ASP A 246 -7.34 11.03 14.96
C ASP A 246 -8.05 11.41 13.65
N CYS A 247 -8.50 10.44 12.83
CA CYS A 247 -9.13 10.64 11.52
C CYS A 247 -8.21 11.19 10.42
N HIS A 248 -6.92 10.87 10.45
CA HIS A 248 -6.04 11.07 9.29
C HIS A 248 -6.32 9.99 8.22
N PRO A 249 -6.66 10.37 6.98
CA PRO A 249 -6.95 9.42 5.91
C PRO A 249 -5.73 8.53 5.62
N PRO A 250 -5.94 7.25 5.29
CA PRO A 250 -4.83 6.36 4.93
C PRO A 250 -4.27 6.77 3.57
N HIS A 251 -2.95 6.93 3.49
CA HIS A 251 -2.24 7.09 2.22
C HIS A 251 -1.59 5.79 1.75
N SER A 252 -1.80 4.70 2.49
CA SER A 252 -1.47 3.34 2.07
C SER A 252 -2.50 2.35 2.59
N ILE A 253 -2.84 1.38 1.75
CA ILE A 253 -3.68 0.24 2.11
C ILE A 253 -3.11 -1.06 1.56
N ILE A 254 -3.51 -2.15 2.18
CA ILE A 254 -3.32 -3.51 1.75
C ILE A 254 -4.67 -4.07 1.33
N LEU A 255 -4.70 -4.83 0.25
CA LEU A 255 -5.83 -5.65 -0.20
C LEU A 255 -5.24 -7.02 -0.51
N ASP A 256 -5.64 -8.05 0.24
CA ASP A 256 -5.09 -9.40 0.13
C ASP A 256 -6.17 -10.41 -0.21
N ARG A 257 -6.04 -11.09 -1.35
CA ARG A 257 -7.07 -12.03 -1.83
C ARG A 257 -7.03 -13.40 -1.17
N ARG A 258 -5.98 -13.71 -0.39
CA ARG A 258 -5.77 -15.03 0.21
C ARG A 258 -5.96 -15.02 1.72
N GLY A 259 -5.45 -13.99 2.40
CA GLY A 259 -5.52 -13.89 3.86
C GLY A 259 -4.68 -12.75 4.38
N MET A 260 -5.02 -12.20 5.55
CA MET A 260 -4.29 -11.06 6.08
C MET A 260 -2.88 -11.44 6.53
N HIS A 261 -1.89 -10.59 6.23
CA HIS A 261 -0.47 -10.80 6.58
C HIS A 261 -0.20 -11.08 8.07
N PHE A 262 -1.08 -10.64 8.97
CA PHE A 262 -0.96 -10.85 10.41
C PHE A 262 -1.64 -12.15 10.92
N ASP A 263 -2.31 -12.91 10.05
CA ASP A 263 -2.93 -14.20 10.39
C ASP A 263 -2.02 -15.35 9.93
N PRO A 264 -1.26 -16.00 10.83
CA PRO A 264 -0.35 -17.07 10.46
C PRO A 264 -1.06 -18.40 10.17
N ARG A 265 -2.39 -18.50 10.29
CA ARG A 265 -3.11 -19.77 10.08
C ARG A 265 -3.27 -20.12 8.60
N THR A 266 -3.29 -19.11 7.72
CA THR A 266 -3.41 -19.30 6.28
C THR A 266 -2.33 -18.50 5.53
N PRO A 267 -1.90 -18.93 4.33
CA PRO A 267 -0.99 -18.14 3.52
C PRO A 267 -1.64 -16.81 3.07
N SER A 268 -0.90 -15.72 3.19
CA SER A 268 -1.24 -14.40 2.61
C SER A 268 -0.58 -14.20 1.25
N GLU A 269 -1.01 -13.21 0.46
CA GLU A 269 -0.27 -12.82 -0.75
C GLU A 269 1.13 -12.30 -0.40
N LEU A 270 1.29 -11.60 0.73
CA LEU A 270 2.63 -11.21 1.20
C LEU A 270 3.51 -12.42 1.47
N GLU A 271 2.97 -13.45 2.11
CA GLU A 271 3.71 -14.68 2.37
C GLU A 271 4.13 -15.39 1.08
N LEU A 272 3.35 -15.29 0.00
CA LEU A 272 3.76 -15.80 -1.31
C LEU A 272 4.90 -14.98 -1.92
N LEU A 273 4.85 -13.64 -1.83
CA LEU A 273 5.94 -12.76 -2.29
C LEU A 273 7.25 -13.02 -1.51
N LEU A 274 7.14 -13.39 -0.23
CA LEU A 274 8.28 -13.74 0.62
C LEU A 274 8.75 -15.18 0.39
N ALA A 275 7.84 -16.09 0.00
CA ALA A 275 8.18 -17.45 -0.35
C ALA A 275 8.95 -17.54 -1.67
N ASP A 276 8.63 -16.68 -2.64
CA ASP A 276 9.33 -16.54 -3.91
C ASP A 276 9.85 -15.10 -4.07
N PRO A 277 10.91 -14.73 -3.32
CA PRO A 277 11.36 -13.35 -3.26
C PRO A 277 12.04 -12.93 -4.56
N THR A 278 11.85 -11.67 -4.93
CA THR A 278 12.56 -11.08 -6.07
C THR A 278 14.08 -11.23 -5.95
N THR A 279 14.71 -11.57 -7.07
CA THR A 279 16.18 -11.62 -7.23
C THR A 279 16.69 -10.53 -8.16
N ASP A 280 15.79 -9.65 -8.64
CA ASP A 280 16.14 -8.55 -9.54
C ASP A 280 17.01 -7.52 -8.81
N PRO A 281 18.27 -7.31 -9.23
CA PRO A 281 19.17 -6.36 -8.58
C PRO A 281 18.63 -4.92 -8.62
N VAL A 282 17.82 -4.55 -9.62
CA VAL A 282 17.23 -3.20 -9.72
C VAL A 282 16.17 -3.01 -8.62
N MET A 283 15.31 -4.01 -8.42
CA MET A 283 14.32 -4.02 -7.33
C MET A 283 14.99 -4.02 -5.95
N LEU A 284 16.05 -4.80 -5.76
CA LEU A 284 16.78 -4.84 -4.48
C LEU A 284 17.48 -3.52 -4.17
N ALA A 285 18.12 -2.89 -5.17
CA ALA A 285 18.71 -1.56 -5.01
C ALA A 285 17.64 -0.48 -4.75
N ARG A 286 16.45 -0.61 -5.35
CA ARG A 286 15.29 0.26 -5.06
C ARG A 286 14.82 0.09 -3.62
N ALA A 287 14.69 -1.14 -3.14
CA ALA A 287 14.32 -1.43 -1.75
C ALA A 287 15.32 -0.85 -0.75
N GLU A 288 16.63 -0.95 -1.03
CA GLU A 288 17.68 -0.39 -0.19
C GLU A 288 17.59 1.14 -0.09
N ARG A 289 17.43 1.83 -1.23
CA ARG A 289 17.25 3.29 -1.24
C ARG A 289 16.01 3.71 -0.46
N LEU A 290 14.87 3.05 -0.70
CA LEU A 290 13.62 3.33 0.00
C LEU A 290 13.77 3.12 1.52
N MET A 291 14.42 2.04 1.95
CA MET A 291 14.68 1.78 3.37
C MET A 291 15.51 2.91 3.98
N ARG A 292 16.61 3.31 3.32
CA ARG A 292 17.45 4.42 3.79
C ARG A 292 16.65 5.71 3.91
N GLU A 293 15.88 6.08 2.89
CA GLU A 293 15.04 7.28 2.92
C GLU A 293 14.05 7.28 4.10
N ILE A 294 13.42 6.14 4.39
CA ILE A 294 12.51 5.99 5.54
C ILE A 294 13.23 6.18 6.87
N VAL A 295 14.40 5.53 7.03
CA VAL A 295 15.21 5.59 8.26
C VAL A 295 15.78 7.00 8.47
N ASP A 296 16.34 7.59 7.42
CA ASP A 296 16.94 8.93 7.43
C ASP A 296 15.91 10.02 7.72
N ALA A 297 14.69 9.90 7.18
CA ALA A 297 13.59 10.79 7.48
C ALA A 297 12.97 10.56 8.87
N GLY A 298 13.40 9.53 9.62
CA GLY A 298 12.85 9.19 10.93
C GLY A 298 11.36 8.82 10.87
N LEU A 299 10.94 8.19 9.77
CA LEU A 299 9.55 7.81 9.57
C LEU A 299 9.21 6.51 10.33
N SER A 300 8.02 6.50 10.90
CA SER A 300 7.36 5.36 11.53
C SER A 300 5.89 5.33 11.10
N LYS A 301 5.19 4.19 11.30
CA LYS A 301 3.78 3.99 10.86
C LYS A 301 2.85 5.18 11.12
N TYR A 302 2.97 5.82 12.29
CA TYR A 302 2.06 6.89 12.72
C TYR A 302 2.75 8.21 13.09
N ALA A 303 4.08 8.25 13.07
CA ALA A 303 4.86 9.38 13.57
C ALA A 303 6.04 9.67 12.66
N SER A 304 6.32 10.96 12.52
CA SER A 304 7.48 11.51 11.81
C SER A 304 8.22 12.41 12.79
N GLY A 305 9.54 12.25 12.86
CA GLY A 305 10.40 13.14 13.62
C GLY A 305 11.45 12.42 14.47
N ARG A 306 12.57 13.12 14.67
CA ARG A 306 13.67 12.74 15.55
C ARG A 306 13.60 13.62 16.80
N ALA A 307 12.78 13.22 17.77
CA ALA A 307 12.93 13.83 19.10
C ALA A 307 14.17 13.24 19.76
N GLY A 308 14.93 14.05 20.49
CA GLY A 308 16.05 13.55 21.28
C GLY A 308 15.56 12.51 22.28
N PHE A 309 16.28 11.40 22.39
CA PHE A 309 16.10 10.43 23.45
C PHE A 309 17.29 10.53 24.39
N ASP A 310 17.05 11.00 25.62
CA ASP A 310 18.06 11.01 26.67
C ASP A 310 18.34 9.58 27.12
N LYS A 311 19.35 8.97 26.50
CA LYS A 311 19.73 7.59 26.74
C LYS A 311 20.11 7.40 28.22
N PRO A 312 19.57 6.37 28.91
CA PRO A 312 19.97 6.09 30.28
C PRO A 312 21.46 5.77 30.37
N VAL A 313 22.12 6.31 31.39
CA VAL A 313 23.53 6.04 31.68
C VAL A 313 23.67 4.64 32.27
N THR A 314 24.05 3.68 31.44
CA THR A 314 24.23 2.28 31.84
C THR A 314 25.24 1.58 30.93
N SER A 315 25.97 0.61 31.49
CA SER A 315 26.85 -0.29 30.72
C SER A 315 26.08 -1.47 30.11
N LYS A 316 24.82 -1.69 30.51
CA LYS A 316 23.97 -2.77 30.02
C LYS A 316 23.49 -2.49 28.59
N PRO A 317 23.30 -3.53 27.76
CA PRO A 317 22.64 -3.37 26.46
C PRO A 317 21.21 -2.88 26.66
N LEU A 318 20.78 -1.91 25.84
CA LEU A 318 19.42 -1.41 25.87
C LEU A 318 18.51 -2.31 25.02
N VAL A 319 17.43 -2.78 25.64
CA VAL A 319 16.44 -3.66 25.00
C VAL A 319 15.07 -3.01 25.10
N LEU A 320 14.39 -2.87 23.97
CA LEU A 320 13.03 -2.33 23.91
C LEU A 320 12.01 -3.47 23.94
N VAL A 321 10.98 -3.34 24.78
CA VAL A 321 9.79 -4.20 24.77
C VAL A 321 8.59 -3.34 24.39
N THR A 322 7.92 -3.68 23.30
CA THR A 322 6.81 -2.88 22.78
C THR A 322 5.46 -3.40 23.28
N GLY A 323 4.70 -2.57 23.99
CA GLY A 323 3.32 -2.85 24.30
C GLY A 323 2.43 -2.77 23.05
N GLN A 324 1.40 -3.60 23.00
CA GLN A 324 0.41 -3.63 21.93
C GLN A 324 -1.01 -3.49 22.49
N VAL A 325 -1.97 -3.27 21.59
CA VAL A 325 -3.39 -3.33 21.92
C VAL A 325 -3.80 -4.81 22.01
N GLU A 326 -4.22 -5.29 23.18
CA GLU A 326 -4.46 -6.72 23.42
C GLU A 326 -5.61 -7.31 22.57
N ASP A 327 -6.60 -6.49 22.20
CA ASP A 327 -7.73 -6.91 21.37
C ASP A 327 -7.50 -6.67 19.87
N ASP A 328 -6.27 -6.32 19.47
CA ASP A 328 -5.89 -6.19 18.05
C ASP A 328 -5.92 -7.55 17.34
N LEU A 329 -6.34 -7.57 16.07
CA LEU A 329 -6.41 -8.81 15.30
C LEU A 329 -5.03 -9.47 15.15
N SER A 330 -3.96 -8.68 15.01
CA SER A 330 -2.59 -9.21 14.93
C SER A 330 -2.16 -9.90 16.23
N VAL A 331 -2.66 -9.47 17.39
CA VAL A 331 -2.41 -10.11 18.68
C VAL A 331 -3.27 -11.36 18.83
N ARG A 332 -4.57 -11.27 18.52
CA ARG A 332 -5.50 -12.40 18.65
C ARG A 332 -5.18 -13.57 17.73
N LEU A 333 -4.69 -13.29 16.52
CA LEU A 333 -4.42 -14.31 15.51
C LEU A 333 -2.95 -14.74 15.49
N GLY A 334 -2.02 -13.79 15.69
CA GLY A 334 -0.59 -14.02 15.64
C GLY A 334 0.10 -14.11 17.01
N GLY A 335 -0.60 -13.93 18.13
CA GLY A 335 0.02 -13.86 19.46
C GLY A 335 0.50 -15.21 20.02
N ALA A 336 0.22 -16.33 19.34
CA ALA A 336 0.70 -17.66 19.71
C ALA A 336 0.46 -18.06 21.18
N GLY A 337 -0.74 -17.76 21.70
CA GLY A 337 -1.13 -18.05 23.07
C GLY A 337 -0.71 -16.99 24.10
N ILE A 338 -0.02 -15.93 23.68
CA ILE A 338 0.26 -14.75 24.52
C ILE A 338 -0.78 -13.69 24.22
N GLU A 339 -1.61 -13.37 25.23
CA GLU A 339 -2.70 -12.40 25.08
C GLU A 339 -2.51 -11.13 25.92
N SER A 340 -1.42 -11.03 26.70
CA SER A 340 -1.18 -9.88 27.58
C SER A 340 0.20 -9.26 27.40
N ASN A 341 0.25 -7.92 27.52
CA ASN A 341 1.51 -7.18 27.50
C ASN A 341 2.40 -7.53 28.71
N LEU A 342 1.81 -7.90 29.84
CA LEU A 342 2.55 -8.25 31.05
C LEU A 342 3.30 -9.57 30.87
N GLU A 343 2.67 -10.55 30.22
CA GLU A 343 3.34 -11.82 29.90
C GLU A 343 4.47 -11.63 28.87
N LEU A 344 4.25 -10.79 27.85
CA LEU A 344 5.33 -10.41 26.92
C LEU A 344 6.52 -9.81 27.68
N LEU A 345 6.26 -8.88 28.61
CA LEU A 345 7.31 -8.23 29.39
C LEU A 345 8.05 -9.22 30.31
N ARG A 346 7.33 -10.14 30.95
CA ARG A 346 7.93 -11.23 31.76
C ARG A 346 8.85 -12.11 30.93
N ARG A 347 8.40 -12.54 29.75
CA ARG A 347 9.21 -13.37 28.84
C ARG A 347 10.42 -12.62 28.31
N ALA A 348 10.26 -11.33 28.00
CA ALA A 348 11.39 -10.49 27.61
C ALA A 348 12.44 -10.40 28.72
N ARG A 349 12.04 -10.15 29.98
CA ARG A 349 12.96 -10.15 31.12
C ARG A 349 13.64 -11.51 31.32
N ALA A 350 12.90 -12.61 31.20
CA ALA A 350 13.47 -13.95 31.33
C ALA A 350 14.50 -14.27 30.22
N ALA A 351 14.27 -13.78 29.01
CA ALA A 351 15.19 -13.94 27.88
C ALA A 351 16.42 -13.01 27.97
N GLU A 352 16.30 -11.91 28.71
CA GLU A 352 17.29 -10.82 28.81
C GLU A 352 17.56 -10.41 30.28
N PRO A 353 18.10 -11.32 31.11
CA PRO A 353 18.26 -11.08 32.55
C PRO A 353 19.19 -9.90 32.86
N ASP A 354 20.24 -9.72 32.07
CA ASP A 354 21.29 -8.72 32.33
C ASP A 354 21.11 -7.40 31.56
N ALA A 355 20.12 -7.31 30.69
CA ALA A 355 19.87 -6.12 29.89
C ALA A 355 19.12 -5.03 30.65
N PHE A 356 19.21 -3.80 30.15
CA PHE A 356 18.38 -2.68 30.59
C PHE A 356 17.11 -2.63 29.72
N LEU A 357 15.98 -3.04 30.28
CA LEU A 357 14.71 -3.14 29.57
C LEU A 357 13.94 -1.84 29.65
N ILE A 358 13.58 -1.35 28.47
CA ILE A 358 12.70 -0.22 28.28
C ILE A 358 11.35 -0.76 27.81
N PHE A 359 10.30 -0.53 28.57
CA PHE A 359 8.94 -0.81 28.12
C PHE A 359 8.31 0.44 27.49
N LYS A 360 7.80 0.32 26.27
CA LYS A 360 7.02 1.37 25.62
C LYS A 360 5.57 0.94 25.46
N PRO A 361 4.63 1.48 26.25
CA PRO A 361 3.19 1.23 26.07
C PRO A 361 2.71 1.71 24.69
N HIS A 362 1.68 1.04 24.15
CA HIS A 362 1.02 1.49 22.93
C HIS A 362 0.25 2.81 23.19
N PRO A 363 0.34 3.82 22.31
CA PRO A 363 -0.31 5.12 22.54
C PRO A 363 -1.82 5.04 22.76
N ASP A 364 -2.54 4.23 21.99
CA ASP A 364 -4.00 4.05 22.19
C ASP A 364 -4.37 3.35 23.52
N VAL A 365 -3.47 2.52 24.07
CA VAL A 365 -3.66 1.88 25.38
C VAL A 365 -3.40 2.90 26.48
N ASP A 366 -2.31 3.66 26.37
CA ASP A 366 -1.94 4.69 27.33
C ASP A 366 -2.96 5.84 27.38
N ALA A 367 -3.54 6.20 26.23
CA ALA A 367 -4.64 7.16 26.11
C ALA A 367 -5.98 6.62 26.68
N GLY A 368 -6.06 5.35 27.05
CA GLY A 368 -7.27 4.70 27.60
C GLY A 368 -8.33 4.39 26.55
N HIS A 369 -7.97 4.32 25.27
CA HIS A 369 -8.89 4.01 24.17
C HIS A 369 -9.05 2.51 23.93
N ARG A 370 -8.05 1.71 24.33
CA ARG A 370 -7.99 0.27 24.07
C ARG A 370 -7.46 -0.52 25.26
N ARG A 371 -7.69 -1.84 25.23
CA ARG A 371 -7.27 -2.80 26.25
C ARG A 371 -5.75 -3.05 26.18
N GLY A 372 -5.14 -3.31 27.34
CA GLY A 372 -3.73 -3.69 27.46
C GLY A 372 -2.90 -2.86 28.43
N ARG A 373 -3.55 -2.03 29.25
CA ARG A 373 -2.86 -1.17 30.22
C ARG A 373 -2.34 -2.02 31.38
N ILE A 374 -1.06 -1.86 31.68
CA ILE A 374 -0.40 -2.40 32.87
C ILE A 374 -0.10 -1.22 33.81
N PRO A 375 -0.34 -1.32 35.13
CA PRO A 375 0.12 -0.32 36.10
C PRO A 375 1.65 -0.20 36.09
N ASP A 376 2.17 1.02 36.16
CA ASP A 376 3.63 1.28 36.12
C ASP A 376 4.40 0.52 37.20
N ALA A 377 3.82 0.35 38.39
CA ALA A 377 4.41 -0.46 39.45
C ALA A 377 4.64 -1.93 39.03
N GLU A 378 3.71 -2.53 38.28
CA GLU A 378 3.86 -3.89 37.76
C GLU A 378 4.83 -3.95 36.58
N ILE A 379 4.87 -2.91 35.74
CA ILE A 379 5.85 -2.80 34.64
C ILE A 379 7.27 -2.77 35.22
N LEU A 380 7.51 -1.94 36.25
CA LEU A 380 8.83 -1.73 36.84
C LEU A 380 9.35 -2.92 37.66
N VAL A 381 8.52 -3.94 37.92
CA VAL A 381 9.00 -5.24 38.43
C VAL A 381 9.81 -6.00 37.38
N HIS A 382 9.55 -5.75 36.09
CA HIS A 382 10.14 -6.49 34.98
C HIS A 382 10.95 -5.62 34.02
N ALA A 383 10.66 -4.32 33.90
CA ALA A 383 11.42 -3.34 33.11
C ALA A 383 12.19 -2.38 34.02
N ASP A 384 13.29 -1.82 33.51
CA ASP A 384 14.08 -0.81 34.22
C ASP A 384 13.54 0.61 33.97
N MET A 385 12.81 0.82 32.87
CA MET A 385 12.26 2.12 32.50
C MET A 385 10.97 2.01 31.67
N VAL A 386 10.09 2.99 31.79
CA VAL A 386 8.88 3.13 30.95
C VAL A 386 8.94 4.43 30.15
N ILE A 387 8.80 4.35 28.81
CA ILE A 387 8.83 5.51 27.91
C ILE A 387 7.52 5.66 27.15
N ARG A 388 6.93 6.86 27.18
CA ARG A 388 5.67 7.19 26.51
C ARG A 388 5.84 8.22 25.39
N ASP A 389 6.52 9.32 25.67
CA ASP A 389 6.50 10.52 24.83
C ASP A 389 7.64 10.62 23.80
N ILE A 390 8.43 9.54 23.62
CA ILE A 390 9.48 9.49 22.59
C ILE A 390 8.94 8.79 21.33
N PRO A 391 9.13 9.36 20.12
CA PRO A 391 8.82 8.71 18.86
C PRO A 391 9.51 7.35 18.72
N MET A 392 8.83 6.38 18.11
CA MET A 392 9.37 5.02 17.99
C MET A 392 10.70 5.00 17.22
N ALA A 393 10.80 5.74 16.12
CA ALA A 393 12.02 5.83 15.31
C ALA A 393 13.24 6.25 16.15
N ALA A 394 13.10 7.31 16.95
CA ALA A 394 14.18 7.80 17.81
C ALA A 394 14.62 6.78 18.88
N LEU A 395 13.69 5.97 19.40
CA LEU A 395 14.07 4.90 20.34
C LEU A 395 14.82 3.77 19.64
N LEU A 396 14.37 3.37 18.45
CA LEU A 396 14.98 2.28 17.70
C LEU A 396 16.44 2.58 17.34
N ASP A 397 16.78 3.85 17.07
CA ASP A 397 18.15 4.27 16.76
C ASP A 397 19.14 4.10 17.95
N HIS A 398 18.64 3.82 19.17
CA HIS A 398 19.44 3.73 20.39
C HIS A 398 19.40 2.38 21.11
N VAL A 399 18.62 1.41 20.62
CA VAL A 399 18.48 0.09 21.23
C VAL A 399 19.16 -0.99 20.40
N ALA A 400 19.77 -1.96 21.08
CA ALA A 400 20.45 -3.07 20.42
C ALA A 400 19.45 -4.13 19.93
N ARG A 401 18.39 -4.36 20.73
CA ARG A 401 17.43 -5.44 20.52
C ARG A 401 16.00 -4.99 20.83
N VAL A 402 15.05 -5.55 20.10
CA VAL A 402 13.62 -5.28 20.29
C VAL A 402 12.84 -6.58 20.47
N HIS A 403 12.08 -6.66 21.54
CA HIS A 403 11.15 -7.75 21.83
C HIS A 403 9.74 -7.31 21.46
N VAL A 404 9.12 -8.09 20.58
CA VAL A 404 7.77 -7.83 20.08
C VAL A 404 6.92 -9.08 20.20
N LEU A 405 5.62 -8.90 20.38
CA LEU A 405 4.67 -9.99 20.18
C LEU A 405 4.40 -10.14 18.67
N THR A 406 3.71 -9.17 18.08
CA THR A 406 3.40 -9.11 16.64
C THR A 406 3.50 -7.72 16.03
N SER A 407 4.01 -6.73 16.79
CA SER A 407 4.01 -5.31 16.41
C SER A 407 4.74 -5.05 15.10
N LEU A 408 4.26 -4.11 14.28
CA LEU A 408 5.02 -3.63 13.12
C LEU A 408 6.40 -3.07 13.50
N THR A 409 6.57 -2.64 14.75
CA THR A 409 7.85 -2.13 15.26
C THR A 409 9.00 -3.11 15.10
N GLY A 410 8.74 -4.42 15.11
CA GLY A 410 9.80 -5.41 14.83
C GLY A 410 10.36 -5.26 13.42
N PHE A 411 9.50 -5.06 12.41
CA PHE A 411 9.95 -4.75 11.05
C PHE A 411 10.67 -3.39 10.96
N GLU A 412 10.17 -2.37 11.65
CA GLU A 412 10.82 -1.05 11.72
C GLU A 412 12.23 -1.14 12.36
N ALA A 413 12.41 -2.05 13.32
CA ALA A 413 13.67 -2.31 14.01
C ALA A 413 14.66 -3.06 13.11
N LEU A 414 14.19 -4.05 12.34
CA LEU A 414 15.02 -4.73 11.31
C LEU A 414 15.58 -3.73 10.30
N MET A 415 14.76 -2.79 9.81
CA MET A 415 15.21 -1.74 8.88
C MET A 415 16.29 -0.82 9.46
N ARG A 416 16.41 -0.76 10.80
CA ARG A 416 17.40 0.04 11.54
C ARG A 416 18.58 -0.77 12.04
N GLY A 417 18.66 -2.05 11.68
CA GLY A 417 19.74 -2.94 12.08
C GLY A 417 19.67 -3.43 13.52
N CYS A 418 18.54 -3.27 14.21
CA CYS A 418 18.35 -3.88 15.53
C CYS A 418 18.19 -5.39 15.40
N GLU A 419 18.63 -6.13 16.41
CA GLU A 419 18.22 -7.52 16.59
C GLU A 419 16.74 -7.57 17.00
N VAL A 420 15.98 -8.50 16.45
CA VAL A 420 14.54 -8.60 16.74
C VAL A 420 14.19 -9.99 17.26
N VAL A 421 13.53 -10.01 18.41
CA VAL A 421 13.02 -11.20 19.08
C VAL A 421 11.50 -11.20 19.01
N THR A 422 10.93 -12.21 18.36
CA THR A 422 9.48 -12.34 18.22
C THR A 422 8.95 -13.38 19.20
N HIS A 423 7.92 -13.01 19.97
CA HIS A 423 7.24 -13.92 20.90
C HIS A 423 5.96 -14.51 20.28
N GLY A 424 5.45 -13.86 19.24
CA GLY A 424 4.33 -14.33 18.43
C GLY A 424 4.79 -14.70 17.01
N GLN A 425 3.87 -14.59 16.06
CA GLN A 425 4.04 -14.99 14.66
C GLN A 425 3.71 -13.83 13.70
N PRO A 426 4.41 -12.68 13.76
CA PRO A 426 4.22 -11.61 12.79
C PRO A 426 4.62 -12.03 11.37
N PHE A 427 4.25 -11.22 10.37
CA PHE A 427 4.52 -11.52 8.96
C PHE A 427 6.02 -11.69 8.63
N TYR A 428 6.89 -11.01 9.38
CA TYR A 428 8.35 -11.02 9.21
C TYR A 428 9.08 -12.07 10.07
N ALA A 429 8.38 -12.87 10.88
CA ALA A 429 8.95 -14.00 11.60
C ALA A 429 9.02 -15.27 10.73
N GLY A 430 10.00 -16.12 10.99
CA GLY A 430 10.20 -17.41 10.32
C GLY A 430 11.05 -17.36 9.05
N TRP A 431 11.68 -16.23 8.74
CA TRP A 431 12.43 -16.00 7.49
C TRP A 431 13.95 -15.88 7.67
N GLY A 432 14.47 -16.24 8.85
CA GLY A 432 15.90 -16.14 9.19
C GLY A 432 16.39 -14.74 9.56
N LEU A 433 15.50 -13.73 9.62
CA LEU A 433 15.84 -12.35 9.99
C LEU A 433 15.61 -12.03 11.47
N THR A 434 14.94 -12.92 12.21
CA THR A 434 14.52 -12.73 13.59
C THR A 434 14.89 -13.93 14.47
N ARG A 435 15.04 -13.70 15.77
CA ARG A 435 15.05 -14.77 16.78
C ARG A 435 13.62 -15.06 17.18
N ASP A 436 13.06 -16.14 16.66
CA ASP A 436 11.67 -16.52 16.89
C ASP A 436 11.54 -17.42 18.13
N LEU A 437 10.86 -16.92 19.16
CA LEU A 437 10.52 -17.66 20.38
C LEU A 437 9.09 -18.21 20.33
N GLY A 438 8.28 -17.72 19.40
CA GLY A 438 6.96 -18.27 19.11
C GLY A 438 7.03 -19.67 18.46
N PRO A 439 5.88 -20.37 18.35
CA PRO A 439 5.78 -21.61 17.61
C PRO A 439 6.23 -21.43 16.16
N ARG A 440 6.86 -22.47 15.60
CA ARG A 440 7.30 -22.45 14.22
C ARG A 440 6.11 -22.46 13.25
N ILE A 441 6.31 -21.85 12.10
CA ILE A 441 5.37 -21.90 10.98
C ILE A 441 6.01 -22.80 9.92
N GLU A 442 5.60 -24.06 9.85
CA GLU A 442 6.23 -25.11 9.02
C GLU A 442 6.49 -24.66 7.57
N ARG A 443 5.53 -23.97 6.96
CA ARG A 443 5.64 -23.50 5.57
C ARG A 443 6.73 -22.43 5.32
N ARG A 444 7.24 -21.79 6.37
CA ARG A 444 8.35 -20.82 6.31
C ARG A 444 9.70 -21.45 6.67
N GLU A 445 9.70 -22.64 7.27
CA GLU A 445 10.94 -23.27 7.75
C GLU A 445 11.97 -23.50 6.64
N GLY A 446 13.25 -23.33 7.01
CA GLY A 446 14.38 -23.50 6.09
C GLY A 446 14.54 -22.39 5.06
N ARG A 447 13.63 -21.41 5.00
CA ARG A 447 13.74 -20.27 4.09
C ARG A 447 14.51 -19.14 4.77
N THR A 448 15.45 -18.55 4.05
CA THR A 448 16.21 -17.39 4.50
C THR A 448 16.03 -16.25 3.52
N LEU A 449 15.67 -15.08 4.03
CA LEU A 449 15.53 -13.85 3.24
C LEU A 449 16.64 -12.86 3.60
N SER A 450 17.06 -12.09 2.61
CA SER A 450 17.73 -10.82 2.88
C SER A 450 16.71 -9.78 3.34
N LEU A 451 17.18 -8.79 4.10
CA LEU A 451 16.34 -7.66 4.50
C LEU A 451 15.77 -6.91 3.28
N MET A 452 16.51 -6.83 2.18
CA MET A 452 16.07 -6.16 0.95
C MET A 452 14.92 -6.89 0.26
N GLN A 453 14.91 -8.22 0.31
CA GLN A 453 13.79 -9.02 -0.18
C GLN A 453 12.53 -8.80 0.66
N LEU A 454 12.68 -8.78 2.00
CA LEU A 454 11.57 -8.46 2.90
C LEU A 454 11.01 -7.05 2.64
N VAL A 455 11.89 -6.04 2.52
CA VAL A 455 11.51 -4.66 2.22
C VAL A 455 10.82 -4.53 0.85
N ALA A 456 11.36 -5.16 -0.20
CA ALA A 456 10.77 -5.12 -1.54
C ALA A 456 9.34 -5.68 -1.55
N ALA A 457 9.13 -6.86 -0.96
CA ALA A 457 7.81 -7.48 -0.88
C ALA A 457 6.86 -6.61 -0.04
N THR A 458 7.32 -6.14 1.12
CA THR A 458 6.49 -5.50 2.15
C THR A 458 6.15 -4.06 1.82
N LEU A 459 7.07 -3.28 1.25
CA LEU A 459 6.89 -1.84 1.01
C LEU A 459 6.69 -1.48 -0.46
N ILE A 460 7.09 -2.30 -1.43
CA ILE A 460 6.97 -1.95 -2.85
C ILE A 460 5.86 -2.75 -3.52
N GLN A 461 5.89 -4.08 -3.39
CA GLN A 461 5.01 -4.95 -4.16
C GLN A 461 3.63 -5.13 -3.52
N TYR A 462 3.57 -5.30 -2.20
CA TYR A 462 2.34 -5.65 -1.51
C TYR A 462 1.34 -4.49 -1.37
N PRO A 463 1.73 -3.31 -0.84
CA PRO A 463 0.79 -2.24 -0.56
C PRO A 463 0.42 -1.40 -1.79
N ARG A 464 -0.60 -0.57 -1.63
CA ARG A 464 -1.01 0.47 -2.57
C ARG A 464 -0.81 1.81 -1.89
N TYR A 465 -0.41 2.83 -2.64
CA TYR A 465 -0.13 4.17 -2.10
C TYR A 465 -0.91 5.24 -2.85
N LEU A 466 -1.27 6.31 -2.13
CA LEU A 466 -1.96 7.47 -2.65
C LEU A 466 -1.20 8.74 -2.27
N ASP A 467 -0.91 9.60 -3.25
CA ASP A 467 -0.27 10.88 -2.96
C ASP A 467 -1.24 11.77 -2.17
N PRO A 468 -0.89 12.23 -0.95
CA PRO A 468 -1.72 13.12 -0.15
C PRO A 468 -2.08 14.42 -0.89
N VAL A 469 -1.25 14.86 -1.84
CA VAL A 469 -1.40 16.13 -2.56
C VAL A 469 -2.30 15.97 -3.79
N THR A 470 -1.88 15.17 -4.77
CA THR A 470 -2.61 15.03 -6.05
C THR A 470 -3.80 14.09 -5.97
N LYS A 471 -3.88 13.25 -4.94
CA LYS A 471 -4.87 12.16 -4.81
C LYS A 471 -4.78 11.12 -5.92
N LEU A 472 -3.64 11.04 -6.61
CA LEU A 472 -3.32 10.00 -7.58
C LEU A 472 -2.62 8.83 -6.90
N PRO A 473 -2.80 7.59 -7.39
CA PRO A 473 -1.99 6.48 -6.93
C PRO A 473 -0.51 6.73 -7.24
N CYS A 474 0.37 6.45 -6.29
CA CYS A 474 1.79 6.79 -6.40
C CYS A 474 2.71 5.67 -5.93
N SER A 475 4.02 5.88 -6.08
CA SER A 475 5.04 4.98 -5.56
C SER A 475 5.28 5.21 -4.06
N PRO A 476 5.83 4.23 -3.32
CA PRO A 476 6.20 4.43 -1.92
C PRO A 476 7.23 5.55 -1.73
N GLU A 477 8.16 5.72 -2.67
CA GLU A 477 9.19 6.77 -2.63
C GLU A 477 8.55 8.17 -2.62
N LEU A 478 7.54 8.39 -3.48
CA LEU A 478 6.83 9.67 -3.49
C LEU A 478 6.12 9.89 -2.15
N LEU A 479 5.43 8.88 -1.61
CA LEU A 479 4.75 9.02 -0.33
C LEU A 479 5.75 9.34 0.80
N VAL A 480 6.89 8.65 0.84
CA VAL A 480 7.96 8.92 1.80
C VAL A 480 8.45 10.35 1.69
N ALA A 481 8.71 10.85 0.47
CA ALA A 481 9.10 12.24 0.25
C ALA A 481 8.04 13.25 0.73
N ARG A 482 6.74 12.96 0.52
CA ARG A 482 5.63 13.80 0.99
C ARG A 482 5.53 13.81 2.51
N LEU A 483 5.66 12.65 3.15
CA LEU A 483 5.61 12.52 4.61
C LEU A 483 6.81 13.18 5.28
N ALA A 484 8.01 13.03 4.70
CA ALA A 484 9.22 13.68 5.18
C ALA A 484 9.12 15.22 5.07
N ALA A 485 8.52 15.73 4.00
CA ALA A 485 8.31 17.17 3.80
C ALA A 485 7.20 17.77 4.71
N GLN A 486 6.30 16.93 5.24
CA GLN A 486 5.19 17.35 6.11
C GLN A 486 5.20 16.57 7.43
N PRO A 487 6.19 16.81 8.32
CA PRO A 487 6.33 16.03 9.54
C PRO A 487 5.22 16.27 10.57
N VAL A 488 4.39 17.31 10.39
CA VAL A 488 3.26 17.63 11.25
C VAL A 488 1.94 17.35 10.49
N PRO A 489 1.03 16.55 11.07
CA PRO A 489 -0.26 16.26 10.44
C PRO A 489 -1.08 17.55 10.23
N ILE A 490 -1.62 17.76 9.02
CA ILE A 490 -2.56 18.86 8.77
C ILE A 490 -3.85 18.58 9.56
N GLU A 491 -4.16 19.47 10.51
CA GLU A 491 -5.37 19.34 11.33
C GLU A 491 -6.63 19.72 10.54
N THR A 492 -7.58 18.79 10.45
CA THR A 492 -8.94 19.08 9.98
C THR A 492 -9.87 19.37 11.17
N PRO A 493 -11.01 20.07 10.98
CA PRO A 493 -12.00 20.28 12.04
C PRO A 493 -12.46 18.97 12.73
N LEU A 494 -12.56 17.88 11.97
CA LEU A 494 -12.89 16.54 12.46
C LEU A 494 -11.79 15.98 13.39
N THR A 495 -10.52 16.14 13.00
CA THR A 495 -9.37 15.70 13.83
C THR A 495 -9.31 16.47 15.15
N ARG A 496 -9.59 17.78 15.13
CA ARG A 496 -9.65 18.62 16.34
C ARG A 496 -10.77 18.19 17.29
N LEU A 497 -11.97 17.95 16.76
CA LEU A 497 -13.12 17.49 17.53
C LEU A 497 -12.83 16.14 18.20
N ARG A 498 -12.23 15.20 17.48
CA ARG A 498 -11.88 13.87 18.02
C ARG A 498 -10.79 13.95 19.09
N ARG A 499 -9.77 14.78 18.91
CA ARG A 499 -8.76 15.05 19.94
C ARG A 499 -9.37 15.64 21.20
N LEU A 500 -10.30 16.60 21.05
CA LEU A 500 -11.05 17.17 22.18
C LEU A 500 -11.90 16.11 22.88
N GLN A 501 -12.60 15.26 22.13
CA GLN A 501 -13.35 14.13 22.69
C GLN A 501 -12.46 13.16 23.47
N GLY A 502 -11.27 12.84 22.93
CA GLY A 502 -10.26 12.00 23.59
C GLY A 502 -9.73 12.62 24.88
N ARG A 503 -9.48 13.94 24.88
CA ARG A 503 -9.09 14.70 26.09
C ARG A 503 -10.20 14.71 27.15
N ALA A 504 -11.45 14.92 26.76
CA ALA A 504 -12.60 14.91 27.68
C ALA A 504 -12.81 13.54 28.34
N ARG A 505 -12.68 12.45 27.57
CA ARG A 505 -12.71 11.07 28.12
C ARG A 505 -11.59 10.82 29.12
N ARG A 506 -10.39 11.39 28.90
CA ARG A 506 -9.25 11.31 29.83
C ARG A 506 -9.54 11.97 31.17
N VAL A 507 -10.19 13.14 31.15
CA VAL A 507 -10.58 13.85 32.39
C VAL A 507 -11.63 13.04 33.16
N LEU A 508 -12.62 12.49 32.45
CA LEU A 508 -13.66 11.66 33.06
C LEU A 508 -13.12 10.33 33.63
N ALA A 509 -12.17 9.69 32.95
CA ALA A 509 -11.54 8.45 33.42
C ALA A 509 -10.60 8.65 34.63
N ARG A 510 -10.09 9.87 34.85
CA ARG A 510 -9.32 10.24 36.04
C ARG A 510 -10.21 10.57 37.26
N GLY A 511 -11.51 10.77 37.07
CA GLY A 511 -12.46 11.17 38.11
C GLY A 511 -13.16 10.02 38.83
N TRP A 512 -12.91 8.75 38.47
CA TRP A 512 -13.58 7.60 39.09
C TRP A 512 -12.54 6.67 39.74
N PRO A 513 -12.50 6.54 41.08
CA PRO A 513 -11.74 5.47 41.70
C PRO A 513 -12.37 4.12 41.31
N PRO A 514 -11.57 3.06 41.09
CA PRO A 514 -12.12 1.74 40.86
C PRO A 514 -12.93 1.31 42.09
N ARG A 515 -14.19 0.90 41.87
CA ARG A 515 -14.97 0.23 42.92
C ARG A 515 -14.21 -1.03 43.32
N ALA A 516 -13.78 -1.09 44.58
CA ALA A 516 -13.26 -2.30 45.20
C ALA A 516 -14.30 -3.41 45.03
N LYS A 517 -13.94 -4.49 44.33
CA LYS A 517 -14.71 -5.73 44.39
C LYS A 517 -14.53 -6.31 45.80
N VAL A 518 -15.60 -6.25 46.58
CA VAL A 518 -15.73 -7.02 47.82
C VAL A 518 -15.55 -8.49 47.47
N GLN A 519 -14.51 -9.12 48.01
CA GLN A 519 -14.36 -10.57 48.01
C GLN A 519 -15.49 -11.15 48.84
N GLY A 520 -16.46 -11.79 48.19
CA GLY A 520 -17.43 -12.63 48.85
C GLY A 520 -16.75 -13.92 49.31
N THR A 521 -16.35 -13.97 50.57
CA THR A 521 -16.17 -15.21 51.32
C THR A 521 -17.54 -15.88 51.45
N GLY A 522 -17.69 -17.06 50.85
CA GLY A 522 -18.86 -17.92 51.02
C GLY A 522 -18.43 -19.37 51.09
N ALA A 523 -18.17 -19.83 52.31
CA ALA A 523 -17.92 -21.23 52.64
C ALA A 523 -19.25 -21.91 53.02
N ARG A 524 -19.38 -23.19 52.60
CA ARG A 524 -20.34 -24.24 53.03
C ARG A 524 -21.81 -24.01 52.60
N ALA A 525 -22.56 -25.01 52.16
CA ALA A 525 -22.51 -26.46 52.35
C ALA A 525 -22.72 -27.24 51.05
#